data_AF-A0A957ULL9-F1
#
_entry.id   AF-A0A957ULL9-F1
#
_cell.length_a   1.000
_cell.length_b   1.000
_cell.length_c   1.000
_cell.angle_alpha   90.00
_cell.angle_beta   90.00
_cell.angle_gamma   90.00
#
_symmetry.space_group_name_H-M   'P 1'
#
loop_
_entity.id
_entity.type
_entity.pdbx_description
1 polymer ?
#
loop_
_entity_poly.entity_id
_entity_poly.type
_entity_poly.pdbx_seq_one_letter_code
_entity_poly.pdbx_strand_id
1 'polypeptide(L)'
;MNHGIYSIAQEGARNHGLLNMSVSDVFAMPIRVPAPDEQNVLANFFNSYDEEISLLQQKLAALQKQKKGMMQQLLTGKTRVKV
;
A
#
# COMPACT_ATOMS: atom_id res chain seq x y z
N MET A 1 14.85 -1.59 13.88
CA MET A 1 13.59 -1.31 14.60
C MET A 1 13.77 0.00 15.35
N ASN A 2 12.79 0.90 15.28
CA ASN A 2 12.91 2.27 15.76
C ASN A 2 12.81 2.30 17.30
N HIS A 3 13.87 2.76 17.98
CA HIS A 3 14.00 2.74 19.45
C HIS A 3 12.88 3.52 20.16
N GLY A 4 12.32 4.55 19.51
CA GLY A 4 11.21 5.34 20.03
C GLY A 4 9.86 4.61 20.09
N ILE A 5 9.69 3.48 19.40
CA ILE A 5 8.44 2.71 19.43
C ILE A 5 8.41 1.78 20.65
N TYR A 6 9.55 1.26 21.09
CA TYR A 6 9.63 0.35 22.25
C TYR A 6 9.24 1.00 23.58
N SER A 7 9.42 2.31 23.73
CA SER A 7 8.98 3.03 24.94
C SER A 7 7.46 3.21 25.00
N ILE A 8 6.75 3.04 23.89
CA ILE A 8 5.31 3.28 23.76
C ILE A 8 4.54 1.97 23.59
N ALA A 9 5.14 0.98 22.92
CA ALA A 9 4.58 -0.34 22.70
C ALA A 9 5.62 -1.41 23.10
N GLN A 10 5.49 -1.94 24.33
CA GLN A 10 6.36 -3.01 24.83
C GLN A 10 6.02 -4.38 24.23
N GLU A 11 4.79 -4.56 23.77
CA GLU A 11 4.30 -5.76 23.13
C GLU A 11 3.44 -5.46 21.89
N GLY A 12 3.48 -6.35 20.91
CA GLY A 12 2.59 -6.26 19.75
C GLY A 12 1.18 -6.73 20.11
N ALA A 13 0.18 -6.29 19.36
CA ALA A 13 -1.25 -6.63 19.55
C ALA A 13 -1.59 -8.14 19.53
N ARG A 14 -0.60 -9.02 19.32
CA ARG A 14 -0.74 -10.49 19.26
C ARG A 14 -0.26 -11.21 20.52
N ASN A 15 0.26 -10.52 21.53
CA ASN A 15 0.89 -11.21 22.66
C ASN A 15 -0.11 -12.02 23.54
N HIS A 16 -1.40 -11.68 23.47
CA HIS A 16 -2.45 -12.28 24.32
C HIS A 16 -3.50 -13.11 23.56
N GLY A 17 -3.25 -13.48 22.30
CA GLY A 17 -4.09 -14.43 21.54
C GLY A 17 -5.46 -13.91 21.09
N LEU A 18 -5.83 -12.67 21.43
CA LEU A 18 -7.05 -12.00 20.99
C LEU A 18 -6.71 -10.70 20.25
N LEU A 19 -7.40 -10.43 19.15
CA LEU A 19 -7.28 -9.19 18.36
C LEU A 19 -8.37 -8.20 18.76
N ASN A 20 -8.51 -7.92 20.05
CA ASN A 20 -9.50 -7.00 20.58
C ASN A 20 -8.82 -5.86 21.34
N MET A 21 -9.05 -4.64 20.88
CA MET A 21 -8.73 -3.41 21.59
C MET A 21 -10.07 -2.81 22.02
N SER A 22 -10.23 -2.51 23.31
CA SER A 22 -11.49 -1.91 23.77
C SER A 22 -11.61 -0.48 23.25
N VAL A 23 -12.84 0.02 23.10
CA VAL A 23 -13.08 1.40 22.68
C VAL A 23 -12.41 2.39 23.65
N SER A 24 -12.45 2.10 24.96
CA SER A 24 -11.75 2.89 25.98
C SER A 24 -10.24 2.95 25.76
N ASP A 25 -9.61 1.84 25.36
CA ASP A 25 -8.16 1.80 25.11
C ASP A 25 -7.77 2.64 23.89
N VAL A 26 -8.61 2.64 22.84
CA VAL A 26 -8.40 3.48 21.66
C VAL A 26 -8.38 4.95 22.05
N PHE A 27 -9.36 5.40 22.83
CA PHE A 27 -9.47 6.81 23.23
C PHE A 27 -8.45 7.23 24.30
N ALA A 28 -7.97 6.28 25.11
CA ALA A 28 -6.93 6.54 26.10
C ALA A 28 -5.51 6.58 25.49
N MET A 29 -5.36 6.23 24.21
CA MET A 29 -4.06 6.16 23.57
C MET A 29 -3.41 7.55 23.47
N PRO A 30 -2.17 7.73 23.97
CA PRO A 30 -1.47 9.00 23.83
C PRO A 30 -1.03 9.18 22.38
N ILE A 31 -1.66 10.12 21.67
CA ILE A 31 -1.31 10.47 20.29
C ILE A 31 -0.55 11.79 20.29
N ARG A 32 0.62 11.79 19.64
CA ARG A 32 1.32 13.03 19.31
C ARG A 32 0.80 13.54 17.98
N VAL A 33 0.15 14.69 18.00
CA VAL A 33 -0.37 15.35 16.80
C VAL A 33 0.60 16.46 16.42
N PRO A 34 1.31 16.36 15.27
CA PRO A 34 2.23 17.40 14.82
C PRO A 34 1.48 18.67 14.37
N ALA A 35 2.20 19.75 14.08
CA ALA A 35 1.57 20.99 13.59
C ALA A 35 0.87 20.76 12.23
N PRO A 36 -0.19 21.53 11.90
CA PRO A 36 -0.94 21.34 10.65
C PRO A 36 -0.07 21.36 9.39
N ASP A 37 0.96 22.21 9.35
CA ASP A 37 1.87 22.29 8.20
C ASP A 37 2.66 21.00 8.01
N GLU A 38 3.17 20.41 9.09
CA GLU A 38 3.87 19.13 9.05
C GLU A 38 2.93 17.99 8.66
N GLN A 39 1.70 17.99 9.18
CA GLN A 39 0.67 17.03 8.76
C GLN A 39 0.39 17.10 7.25
N ASN A 40 0.27 18.30 6.69
CA ASN A 40 0.03 18.51 5.27
C ASN A 40 1.20 18.03 4.41
N VAL A 41 2.44 18.30 4.83
CA VAL A 41 3.64 17.82 4.13
C VAL A 41 3.69 16.29 4.12
N LEU A 42 3.47 15.66 5.28
CA LEU A 42 3.44 14.21 5.39
C LEU A 42 2.30 13.59 4.57
N ALA A 43 1.10 14.18 4.63
CA ALA A 43 -0.05 13.72 3.84
C ALA A 43 0.23 13.78 2.34
N ASN A 44 0.75 14.90 1.84
CA ASN A 44 1.10 15.05 0.43
C ASN A 44 2.19 14.05 0.00
N PHE A 45 3.19 13.82 0.85
CA PHE A 45 4.22 12.83 0.61
C PHE A 45 3.62 11.43 0.45
N PHE A 46 2.82 10.95 1.39
CA PHE A 46 2.20 9.62 1.31
C PHE A 46 1.19 9.50 0.16
N ASN A 47 0.38 10.53 -0.08
CA ASN A 47 -0.55 10.55 -1.21
C ASN A 47 0.18 10.37 -2.55
N SER A 48 1.36 10.99 -2.72
CA SER A 48 2.13 10.83 -3.96
C SER A 48 2.59 9.39 -4.20
N TYR A 49 2.92 8.64 -3.14
CA TYR A 49 3.25 7.22 -3.25
C TYR A 49 2.02 6.36 -3.56
N ASP A 50 0.88 6.65 -2.94
CA ASP A 50 -0.36 5.93 -3.24
C ASP A 50 -0.79 6.13 -4.71
N GLU A 51 -0.63 7.35 -5.23
CA GLU A 51 -0.82 7.65 -6.65
C GLU A 51 0.15 6.86 -7.55
N GLU A 52 1.44 6.83 -7.20
CA GLU A 52 2.44 6.07 -7.96
C GLU A 52 2.13 4.57 -7.98
N ILE A 53 1.78 4.00 -6.83
CA ILE A 53 1.39 2.58 -6.72
C ILE A 53 0.17 2.29 -7.59
N SER A 54 -0.86 3.15 -7.54
CA SER A 54 -2.07 3.00 -8.36
C SER A 54 -1.73 3.02 -9.85
N LEU A 55 -0.91 3.96 -10.30
CA LEU A 55 -0.46 4.04 -11.70
C LEU A 55 0.32 2.81 -12.13
N LEU A 56 1.21 2.29 -11.28
CA LEU A 56 1.97 1.07 -11.55
C LEU A 56 1.07 -0.16 -11.66
N GLN A 57 0.06 -0.28 -10.80
CA GLN A 57 -0.93 -1.36 -10.85
C GLN A 57 -1.76 -1.30 -12.14
N GLN A 58 -2.21 -0.11 -12.54
CA GLN A 58 -2.92 0.09 -13.81
C GLN A 58 -2.05 -0.28 -15.02
N LYS A 59 -0.79 0.16 -15.02
CA LYS A 59 0.18 -0.17 -16.07
C LYS A 59 0.43 -1.68 -16.16
N LEU A 60 0.58 -2.35 -15.02
CA LEU A 60 0.74 -3.80 -14.96
C LEU A 60 -0.47 -4.52 -15.56
N ALA A 61 -1.68 -4.11 -15.18
CA ALA A 61 -2.91 -4.69 -15.71
C ALA A 61 -3.04 -4.49 -17.24
N ALA A 62 -2.70 -3.30 -17.73
CA ALA A 62 -2.68 -2.98 -19.16
C ALA A 62 -1.68 -3.86 -19.93
N LEU A 63 -0.45 -4.02 -19.41
CA LEU A 63 0.57 -4.87 -20.01
C LEU A 63 0.17 -6.35 -20.03
N GLN A 64 -0.46 -6.85 -18.95
CA GLN A 64 -0.98 -8.21 -18.91
C GLN A 64 -2.08 -8.44 -19.97
N LYS A 65 -2.99 -7.47 -20.12
CA LYS A 65 -4.04 -7.51 -21.13
C LYS A 65 -3.46 -7.48 -22.54
N GLN A 66 -2.49 -6.60 -22.80
CA GLN A 66 -1.79 -6.51 -24.08
C GLN A 66 -1.06 -7.82 -24.39
N LYS A 67 -0.31 -8.37 -23.44
CA LYS A 67 0.40 -9.65 -23.58
C LYS A 67 -0.57 -10.77 -23.96
N LYS A 68 -1.73 -10.87 -23.28
CA LYS A 68 -2.78 -11.85 -23.61
C LYS A 68 -3.36 -11.65 -25.01
N GLY A 69 -3.65 -10.41 -25.39
CA GLY A 69 -4.17 -10.07 -26.72
C GLY A 69 -3.19 -10.42 -27.84
N MET A 70 -1.91 -10.08 -27.66
CA MET A 70 -0.84 -10.42 -28.61
C MET A 70 -0.68 -11.93 -28.77
N MET A 71 -0.67 -12.69 -27.66
CA MET A 71 -0.64 -14.15 -27.72
C MET A 71 -1.83 -14.71 -28.49
N GLN A 72 -3.04 -14.19 -28.28
CA GLN A 72 -4.22 -14.63 -29.02
C GLN A 72 -4.05 -14.41 -30.53
N GLN A 73 -3.54 -13.24 -30.95
CA GLN A 73 -3.33 -12.93 -32.37
C GLN A 73 -2.27 -13.84 -33.01
N LEU A 74 -1.19 -14.12 -32.30
CA LEU A 74 -0.10 -14.98 -32.75
C LEU A 74 -0.53 -16.46 -32.83
N LEU A 75 -1.15 -16.98 -31.77
CA LEU A 75 -1.54 -18.40 -31.68
C LEU A 75 -2.74 -18.76 -32.57
N THR A 76 -3.58 -17.79 -32.92
CA THR A 76 -4.66 -18.01 -33.92
C THR A 76 -4.24 -17.71 -35.36
N GLY A 77 -2.98 -17.33 -35.58
CA GLY A 77 -2.45 -17.01 -36.91
C GLY A 77 -3.08 -15.76 -37.55
N LYS A 78 -3.83 -14.96 -36.80
CA LYS A 78 -4.36 -13.66 -37.24
C LYS A 78 -3.24 -12.67 -37.57
N THR A 79 -2.11 -12.79 -36.88
CA THR A 79 -0.89 -12.04 -37.17
C THR A 79 0.26 -13.03 -37.25
N ARG A 80 1.04 -12.97 -38.33
CA ARG A 80 2.24 -13.79 -38.53
C ARG A 80 3.47 -12.93 -38.47
N VAL A 81 4.48 -13.38 -37.73
CA VAL A 81 5.78 -12.73 -37.67
C VAL A 81 6.50 -13.02 -38.98
N LYS A 82 6.88 -11.98 -39.72
CA LYS A 82 7.82 -12.13 -40.83
C LYS A 82 9.20 -12.35 -40.23
N VAL A 83 9.80 -13.47 -40.58
CA VAL A 83 11.18 -13.82 -40.22
C VAL A 83 12.10 -13.34 -41.33
#